data_AF-A0A9W9WKN8-F1
#
_entry.id   AF-A0A9W9WKN8-F1
#
_cell.length_a   1.000
_cell.length_b   1.000
_cell.length_c   1.000
_cell.angle_alpha   90.00
_cell.angle_beta   90.00
_cell.angle_gamma   90.00
#
_symmetry.space_group_name_H-M   'P 1'
#
loop_
_entity.id
_entity.type
_entity.pdbx_description
1 polymer ?
#
loop_
_entity_poly.entity_id
_entity_poly.type
_entity_poly.pdbx_seq_one_letter_code
_entity_poly.pdbx_strand_id
1 'polypeptide(L)'
;MLHFTLSKLPCPLDLDGHILHAARLFEDHPPESLPLGAWKRIPWCSVLKTSRDPHQKYTQEDAMYLFEKQSQQIRAEERRKRALDFLWSHRRSVGSVALAILVGAASFYIRKKGLDTSVWSYVGRIQKAIQNWI
;
A
#
# COMPACT_ATOMS: atom_id res chain seq x y z
N MET A 1 -30.53 2.21 13.93
CA MET A 1 -29.93 2.19 12.57
C MET A 1 -30.27 0.94 11.77
N LEU A 2 -30.35 -0.27 12.37
CA LEU A 2 -30.76 -1.51 11.67
C LEU A 2 -32.14 -1.45 11.00
N HIS A 3 -33.09 -0.70 11.57
CA HIS A 3 -34.44 -0.57 11.01
C HIS A 3 -34.46 0.08 9.61
N PHE A 4 -33.54 1.02 9.33
CA PHE A 4 -33.46 1.69 8.03
C PHE A 4 -32.96 0.74 6.94
N THR A 5 -31.96 -0.08 7.25
CA THR A 5 -31.46 -1.10 6.33
C THR A 5 -32.50 -2.20 6.08
N LEU A 6 -33.24 -2.64 7.11
CA LEU A 6 -34.31 -3.62 6.93
C LEU A 6 -35.46 -3.09 6.06
N SER A 7 -35.78 -1.79 6.14
CA SER A 7 -36.84 -1.16 5.34
C SER A 7 -36.53 -1.00 3.84
N LYS A 8 -35.26 -1.23 3.43
CA LYS A 8 -34.79 -1.11 2.05
C LYS A 8 -34.59 -2.45 1.36
N LEU A 9 -34.88 -3.55 2.05
CA LEU A 9 -34.78 -4.88 1.47
C LEU A 9 -35.96 -5.10 0.50
N PRO A 10 -35.71 -5.59 -0.72
CA PRO A 10 -36.77 -5.93 -1.65
C PRO A 10 -37.62 -7.05 -1.04
N CYS A 11 -38.94 -6.87 -0.99
CA CYS A 11 -39.88 -7.88 -0.53
C CYS A 11 -40.61 -8.47 -1.75
N PRO A 12 -40.58 -9.80 -1.97
CA PRO A 12 -39.99 -10.83 -1.11
C PRO A 12 -38.47 -10.97 -1.30
N LEU A 13 -37.72 -11.04 -0.20
CA LEU A 13 -36.30 -11.34 -0.21
C LEU A 13 -36.13 -12.85 -0.09
N ASP A 14 -35.76 -13.51 -1.19
CA ASP A 14 -35.44 -14.94 -1.19
C ASP A 14 -34.05 -15.17 -0.57
N LEU A 15 -33.98 -15.08 0.77
CA LEU A 15 -32.75 -15.27 1.52
C LEU A 15 -32.13 -16.64 1.25
N ASP A 16 -32.95 -17.69 1.24
CA ASP A 16 -32.47 -19.05 1.03
C ASP A 16 -31.91 -19.24 -0.38
N GLY A 17 -32.58 -18.69 -1.40
CA GLY A 17 -32.06 -18.67 -2.77
C GLY A 17 -30.76 -17.87 -2.91
N HIS A 18 -30.65 -16.72 -2.24
CA HIS A 18 -29.42 -15.93 -2.23
C HIS A 18 -28.26 -16.62 -1.49
N ILE A 19 -28.54 -17.26 -0.35
CA ILE A 19 -27.54 -18.05 0.39
C ILE A 19 -27.08 -19.23 -0.46
N LEU A 20 -28.01 -19.95 -1.08
CA LEU A 20 -27.70 -21.08 -1.97
C LEU A 20 -26.87 -20.63 -3.17
N HIS A 21 -27.22 -19.49 -3.78
CA HIS A 21 -26.48 -18.95 -4.91
C HIS A 21 -25.06 -18.50 -4.50
N ALA A 22 -24.92 -17.85 -3.34
CA ALA A 22 -23.62 -17.46 -2.80
C ALA A 22 -22.75 -18.69 -2.47
N ALA A 23 -23.33 -19.73 -1.89
CA ALA A 23 -22.64 -21.00 -1.62
C ALA A 23 -22.19 -21.68 -2.92
N ARG A 24 -23.07 -21.79 -3.92
CA ARG A 24 -22.73 -22.32 -5.25
C ARG A 24 -21.63 -21.51 -5.93
N LEU A 25 -21.72 -20.19 -5.90
CA LEU A 25 -20.70 -19.31 -6.47
C LEU A 25 -19.33 -19.55 -5.85
N PHE A 26 -19.27 -19.77 -4.53
CA PHE A 26 -18.04 -20.05 -3.82
C PHE A 26 -17.43 -21.41 -4.18
N GLU A 27 -18.27 -22.43 -4.37
CA GLU A 27 -17.85 -23.76 -4.86
C GLU A 27 -17.37 -23.70 -6.31
N ASP A 28 -18.11 -23.01 -7.18
CA ASP A 28 -17.81 -22.89 -8.62
C ASP A 28 -16.53 -22.06 -8.86
N HIS A 29 -16.28 -21.06 -8.01
CA HIS A 29 -15.14 -20.14 -8.13
C HIS A 29 -14.34 -20.12 -6.83
N PRO A 30 -13.52 -21.16 -6.56
CA PRO A 30 -12.71 -21.19 -5.36
C PRO A 30 -11.71 -20.04 -5.39
N PRO A 31 -11.34 -19.45 -4.24
CA PRO A 31 -10.44 -18.31 -4.20
C PRO A 31 -9.04 -18.60 -4.77
N GLU A 32 -8.65 -19.88 -4.89
CA GLU A 32 -7.41 -20.31 -5.54
C GLU A 32 -7.40 -20.07 -7.05
N SER A 33 -8.58 -20.02 -7.69
CA SER A 33 -8.73 -19.70 -9.12
C SER A 33 -8.62 -18.20 -9.40
N LEU A 34 -8.49 -17.35 -8.36
CA LEU A 34 -8.36 -15.92 -8.54
C LEU A 34 -7.15 -15.57 -9.42
N PRO A 35 -7.34 -14.70 -10.42
CA PRO A 35 -6.28 -14.33 -11.35
C PRO A 35 -5.13 -13.64 -10.61
N LEU A 36 -3.94 -13.69 -11.22
CA LEU A 36 -2.71 -13.06 -10.73
C LEU A 36 -2.21 -13.61 -9.38
N GLY A 37 -2.69 -14.79 -8.97
CA GLY A 37 -2.26 -15.41 -7.71
C GLY A 37 -2.59 -14.57 -6.49
N ALA A 38 -3.67 -13.77 -6.55
CA ALA A 38 -4.12 -12.91 -5.46
C ALA A 38 -4.22 -13.68 -4.13
N TRP A 39 -4.71 -14.92 -4.18
CA TRP A 39 -4.81 -15.80 -3.02
C TRP A 39 -3.47 -16.16 -2.36
N LYS A 40 -2.41 -16.33 -3.16
CA LYS A 40 -1.06 -16.60 -2.65
C LYS A 40 -0.46 -15.38 -1.94
N ARG A 41 -0.87 -14.17 -2.33
CA ARG A 41 -0.41 -12.91 -1.74
C ARG A 41 -1.00 -12.64 -0.36
N ILE A 42 -2.16 -13.21 -0.05
CA ILE A 42 -2.81 -13.08 1.26
C ILE A 42 -1.96 -13.81 2.31
N PRO A 43 -1.67 -13.20 3.47
CA PRO A 43 -0.88 -13.84 4.52
C PRO A 43 -1.60 -15.08 5.06
N TRP A 44 -0.82 -16.08 5.48
CA TRP A 44 -1.34 -17.34 6.01
C TRP A 44 -2.17 -17.17 7.29
N CYS A 45 -1.84 -16.17 8.12
CA CYS A 45 -2.57 -15.83 9.33
C CYS A 45 -3.83 -14.97 9.06
N SER A 46 -4.21 -14.77 7.80
CA SER A 46 -5.45 -14.07 7.47
C SER A 46 -6.65 -14.91 7.88
N VAL A 47 -7.65 -14.26 8.47
CA VAL A 47 -8.98 -14.83 8.71
C VAL A 47 -9.52 -15.58 7.49
N LEU A 48 -9.30 -15.09 6.27
CA LEU A 48 -9.77 -15.74 5.03
C LEU A 48 -9.21 -17.16 4.83
N LYS A 49 -7.98 -17.40 5.29
CA LYS A 49 -7.32 -18.71 5.17
C LYS A 49 -7.60 -19.59 6.37
N THR A 50 -7.61 -19.01 7.57
CA THR A 50 -7.83 -19.76 8.81
C THR A 50 -9.29 -20.17 9.00
N SER A 51 -10.25 -19.42 8.44
CA SER A 51 -11.69 -19.75 8.53
C SER A 51 -12.18 -20.74 7.47
N ARG A 52 -11.30 -21.18 6.56
CA ARG A 52 -11.69 -22.00 5.40
C ARG A 52 -11.94 -23.46 5.78
N ASP A 53 -11.29 -23.95 6.83
CA ASP A 53 -11.49 -25.30 7.34
C ASP A 53 -12.36 -25.26 8.61
N PRO A 54 -13.67 -25.55 8.52
CA PRO A 54 -14.56 -25.58 9.68
C PRO A 54 -14.24 -26.73 10.64
N HIS A 55 -13.44 -27.71 10.22
CA HIS A 55 -13.00 -28.82 11.07
C HIS A 55 -11.67 -28.54 11.78
N GLN A 56 -10.97 -27.47 11.37
CA GLN A 56 -9.72 -27.07 12.00
C GLN A 56 -10.00 -26.47 13.38
N LYS A 57 -9.69 -27.24 14.42
CA LYS A 57 -9.78 -26.79 15.80
C LYS A 57 -8.53 -25.98 16.14
N TYR A 58 -8.73 -24.69 16.39
CA TYR A 58 -7.69 -23.82 16.95
C TYR A 58 -7.86 -23.74 18.47
N THR A 59 -6.75 -23.77 19.20
CA THR A 59 -6.75 -23.39 20.61
C THR A 59 -7.05 -21.90 20.71
N GLN A 60 -7.63 -21.44 21.82
CA GLN A 60 -7.89 -20.02 22.05
C GLN A 60 -6.60 -19.18 21.92
N GLU A 61 -5.49 -19.70 22.43
CA GLU A 61 -4.16 -19.08 22.34
C GLU A 61 -3.68 -18.94 20.88
N ASP A 62 -3.85 -19.99 20.08
CA ASP A 62 -3.50 -19.97 18.65
C ASP A 62 -4.34 -18.94 17.88
N ALA A 63 -5.64 -18.90 18.17
CA ALA A 63 -6.55 -17.94 17.54
C ALA A 63 -6.15 -16.49 17.89
N MET A 64 -5.83 -16.22 19.16
CA MET A 64 -5.33 -14.91 19.60
C MET A 64 -4.02 -14.53 18.92
N TYR A 65 -3.07 -15.48 18.83
CA TYR A 65 -1.78 -15.25 18.17
C TYR A 65 -1.96 -14.90 16.68
N LEU A 66 -2.79 -15.67 15.96
CA LEU A 66 -3.07 -15.43 14.54
C LEU A 66 -3.75 -14.09 14.30
N PHE A 67 -4.73 -13.76 15.14
CA PHE A 67 -5.44 -12.50 15.09
C PHE A 67 -4.52 -11.31 15.36
N GLU A 68 -3.68 -11.39 16.39
CA GLU A 68 -2.72 -10.32 16.71
C GLU A 68 -1.77 -10.11 15.53
N LYS A 69 -1.22 -11.19 14.98
CA LYS A 69 -0.31 -11.13 13.82
C LYS A 69 -0.96 -10.49 12.60
N GLN A 70 -2.21 -10.87 12.30
CA GLN A 70 -2.97 -10.26 11.21
C GLN A 70 -3.21 -8.76 11.48
N SER A 71 -3.58 -8.39 12.71
CA SER A 71 -3.83 -6.99 13.07
C SER A 71 -2.57 -6.12 12.92
N GLN A 72 -1.40 -6.65 13.30
CA GLN A 72 -0.12 -5.96 13.14
C GLN A 72 0.24 -5.75 11.67
N GLN A 73 -0.03 -6.75 10.82
CA GLN A 73 0.18 -6.65 9.37
C GLN A 73 -0.71 -5.58 8.74
N ILE A 74 -2.01 -5.57 9.07
CA ILE A 74 -2.96 -4.56 8.57
C ILE A 74 -2.50 -3.16 8.99
N ARG A 75 -2.12 -2.96 10.26
CA ARG A 75 -1.60 -1.68 10.76
C ARG A 75 -0.30 -1.27 10.06
N ALA A 76 0.57 -2.21 9.73
CA ALA A 76 1.82 -1.92 9.01
C ALA A 76 1.55 -1.50 7.57
N GLU A 77 0.65 -2.18 6.87
CA GLU A 77 0.23 -1.81 5.52
C GLU A 77 -0.49 -0.47 5.48
N GLU A 78 -1.37 -0.21 6.45
CA GLU A 78 -2.06 1.07 6.58
C GLU A 78 -1.07 2.22 6.81
N ARG A 79 -0.08 2.04 7.71
CA ARG A 79 0.98 3.02 7.91
C ARG A 79 1.80 3.27 6.64
N ARG A 80 2.12 2.21 5.88
CA ARG A 80 2.83 2.35 4.60
C ARG A 80 2.01 3.12 3.57
N LYS A 81 0.72 2.79 3.43
CA LYS A 81 -0.20 3.51 2.51
C LYS A 81 -0.30 4.97 2.90
N ARG A 82 -0.54 5.28 4.19
CA ARG A 82 -0.57 6.66 4.69
C ARG A 82 0.73 7.40 4.42
N ALA A 83 1.89 6.76 4.62
CA ALA A 83 3.19 7.36 4.33
C ALA A 83 3.39 7.63 2.83
N LEU A 84 3.00 6.68 1.96
CA LEU A 84 3.06 6.85 0.51
C LEU A 84 2.11 7.94 0.02
N ASP A 85 0.87 7.96 0.52
CA ASP A 85 -0.12 8.98 0.20
C ASP A 85 0.34 10.36 0.68
N PHE A 86 0.96 10.44 1.85
CA PHE A 86 1.55 11.67 2.36
C PHE A 86 2.69 12.15 1.44
N LEU A 87 3.63 11.26 1.08
CA LEU A 87 4.71 11.56 0.12
C LEU A 87 4.15 12.03 -1.22
N TRP A 88 3.11 11.34 -1.72
CA TRP A 88 2.50 11.62 -3.01
C TRP A 88 1.76 12.95 -3.01
N SER A 89 1.01 13.25 -1.94
CA SER A 89 0.33 14.54 -1.77
C SER A 89 1.34 15.69 -1.68
N HIS A 90 2.49 15.45 -1.05
CA HIS A 90 3.52 16.45 -0.84
C HIS A 90 4.57 16.49 -1.96
N ARG A 91 4.40 15.73 -3.06
CA ARG A 91 5.39 15.60 -4.16
C ARG A 91 5.90 16.94 -4.72
N ARG A 92 5.06 17.98 -4.74
CA ARG A 92 5.45 19.33 -5.21
C ARG A 92 6.39 20.05 -4.24
N SER A 93 6.22 19.83 -2.93
CA SER A 93 7.02 20.44 -1.86
C SER A 93 8.24 19.57 -1.48
N VAL A 94 8.07 18.24 -1.43
CA VAL A 94 9.20 17.31 -1.26
C VAL A 94 10.19 17.43 -2.40
N GLY A 95 9.75 17.76 -3.62
CA GLY A 95 10.65 17.99 -4.75
C GLY A 95 11.68 19.07 -4.48
N SER A 96 11.29 20.21 -3.89
CA SER A 96 12.24 21.30 -3.59
C SER A 96 13.17 20.95 -2.42
N VAL A 97 12.65 20.31 -1.38
CA VAL A 97 13.46 19.85 -0.23
C VAL A 97 14.48 18.79 -0.65
N ALA A 98 14.05 17.81 -1.46
CA ALA A 98 14.93 16.78 -2.00
C ALA A 98 16.01 17.39 -2.91
N LEU A 99 15.65 18.37 -3.75
CA LEU A 99 16.60 19.11 -4.58
C LEU A 99 17.63 19.85 -3.71
N ALA A 100 17.19 20.55 -2.66
CA ALA A 100 18.09 21.25 -1.74
C ALA A 100 19.07 20.30 -1.05
N ILE A 101 18.59 19.14 -0.59
CA ILE A 101 19.44 18.10 0.01
C ILE A 101 20.45 17.56 -1.02
N LEU A 102 20.01 17.31 -2.26
CA LEU A 102 20.88 16.81 -3.33
C LEU A 102 21.96 17.83 -3.68
N VAL A 103 21.60 19.11 -3.82
CA VAL A 103 22.54 20.21 -4.07
C VAL A 103 23.53 20.34 -2.90
N GLY A 104 23.06 20.27 -1.65
CA GLY A 104 23.93 20.32 -0.47
C GLY A 104 24.90 19.13 -0.40
N ALA A 105 24.41 17.92 -0.64
CA ALA A 105 25.23 16.71 -0.67
C ALA A 105 26.26 16.73 -1.82
N ALA A 106 25.85 17.20 -3.01
CA ALA A 106 26.74 17.38 -4.15
C ALA A 106 27.83 18.41 -3.83
N SER A 107 27.48 19.56 -3.26
CA SER A 107 28.44 20.58 -2.83
C SER A 107 29.44 20.04 -1.82
N PHE A 108 28.98 19.25 -0.84
CA PHE A 108 29.86 18.62 0.15
C PHE A 108 30.78 17.58 -0.48
N TYR A 109 30.28 16.79 -1.42
CA TYR A 109 31.07 15.78 -2.13
C TYR A 109 32.16 16.40 -3.02
N ILE A 110 31.83 17.48 -3.73
CA ILE A 110 32.76 18.25 -4.56
C ILE A 110 33.89 18.82 -3.69
N ARG A 111 33.54 19.43 -2.55
CA ARG A 111 34.52 19.96 -1.59
C ARG A 111 35.42 18.86 -1.01
N LYS A 112 34.87 17.68 -0.71
CA LYS A 112 35.63 16.55 -0.17
C LYS A 112 36.59 15.94 -1.21
N LYS A 113 36.26 16.00 -2.50
CA LYS A 113 37.07 15.43 -3.58
C LYS A 113 37.99 16.45 -4.29
N GLY A 114 37.97 17.73 -3.91
CA GLY A 114 38.84 18.74 -4.49
C GLY A 114 38.63 18.98 -5.99
N LEU A 115 37.39 18.78 -6.48
CA LEU A 115 37.01 18.98 -7.88
C LEU A 115 36.58 20.43 -8.17
N ASP A 116 36.97 21.37 -7.31
CA ASP A 116 36.52 22.76 -7.34
C ASP A 116 36.82 23.45 -8.69
N THR A 117 37.95 23.14 -9.31
CA THR A 117 38.35 23.70 -10.62
C THR A 117 37.47 23.22 -11.77
N SER A 118 37.04 21.96 -11.75
CA SER A 118 36.21 21.37 -12.81
C SER A 118 34.77 21.85 -12.71
N VAL A 119 34.25 21.97 -11.49
CA VAL A 119 32.88 22.45 -11.22
C VAL A 119 32.73 23.94 -11.54
N TRP A 120 33.71 24.78 -11.20
CA TRP A 120 33.71 26.20 -11.57
C TRP A 120 33.67 26.41 -13.09
N SER A 121 34.35 25.56 -13.86
CA SER A 121 34.35 25.63 -15.33
C SER A 121 32.99 25.28 -15.97
N TYR A 122 32.18 24.43 -15.31
CA TYR A 122 30.83 24.09 -15.76
C TYR A 122 29.81 25.13 -15.35
N VAL A 123 29.88 25.63 -14.10
CA VAL A 123 28.99 26.69 -13.61
C VAL A 123 29.18 27.98 -14.40
N GLY A 124 30.43 28.37 -14.71
CA GLY A 124 30.72 29.53 -15.56
C GLY A 124 30.19 29.38 -17.00
N ARG A 125 30.08 28.15 -17.51
CA ARG A 125 29.51 27.87 -18.84
C ARG A 125 27.99 28.01 -18.85
N ILE A 126 27.32 27.55 -17.80
CA ILE A 126 25.88 27.66 -17.64
C ILE A 126 25.48 29.12 -17.41
N GLN A 127 26.24 29.86 -16.59
CA GLN A 127 26.00 31.29 -16.37
C GLN A 127 26.11 32.11 -17.66
N LYS A 128 27.14 31.85 -18.49
CA LYS A 128 27.26 32.48 -19.81
C LYS A 128 26.13 32.11 -20.77
N ALA A 129 25.65 30.86 -20.74
CA ALA A 129 24.53 30.44 -21.58
C ALA A 129 23.20 31.12 -21.20
N ILE A 130 22.97 31.34 -19.91
CA ILE A 130 21.78 32.05 -19.41
C ILE A 130 21.87 33.55 -19.73
N GLN A 131 23.05 34.14 -19.62
CA GLN A 131 23.27 35.57 -19.89
C GLN A 131 23.20 35.93 -21.37
N ASN A 132 23.46 34.97 -22.27
CA ASN A 132 23.27 35.12 -23.73
C ASN A 132 21.83 34.88 -24.20
N TRP A 133 20.95 34.40 -23.31
CA TRP A 133 19.54 34.12 -23.64
C TRP A 133 18.59 35.22 -23.18
N ILE A 134 19.06 36.17 -22.36
CA ILE A 134 18.39 37.41 -21.95
C ILE A 134 18.70 38.54 -22.93
#